data_AF-A0A507DJF0-F1
#
_entry.id   AF-A0A507DJF0-F1
#
_cell.length_a   1.000
_cell.length_b   1.000
_cell.length_c   1.000
_cell.angle_alpha   90.00
_cell.angle_beta   90.00
_cell.angle_gamma   90.00
#
_symmetry.space_group_name_H-M   'P 1'
#
loop_
_entity.id
_entity.type
_entity.pdbx_description
1 polymer ?
#
loop_
_entity_poly.entity_id
_entity_poly.type
_entity_poly.pdbx_seq_one_letter_code
_entity_poly.pdbx_strand_id
1 'polypeptide(L)'
;MTADTQRKQQFEHQVAGHDTIQVLDSGKLCKPSTSIESAFYGAGQTTPIGPWLAKYYGTGAYTGDARFTCSIILENLVSPYTHPCIADIKIGTRLYSDDAPDAKKARMEEQARSTTSGSTGMRVCGIKVYDAEVVKTYDKAFGRSLTPDTLIDGLRVFLPPSVDLGILRAFVSELNGLRRDLARTTARVYSASVLLLYEGARCEAAEAPKVRLIDFAHSHFAGEGVDEGALFGIDNLIRLFEKLLHERM
;
A
#
# COMPACT_ATOMS: atom_id res chain seq x y z
N MET A 1 -2.57 14.30 -39.27
CA MET A 1 -2.13 14.28 -37.85
C MET A 1 -2.73 13.05 -37.22
N THR A 2 -2.01 11.94 -37.27
CA THR A 2 -2.47 10.66 -36.72
C THR A 2 -2.33 10.70 -35.20
N ALA A 3 -3.45 10.48 -34.51
CA ALA A 3 -3.49 10.33 -33.06
C ALA A 3 -2.49 9.23 -32.66
N ASP A 4 -1.41 9.65 -32.00
CA ASP A 4 -0.43 8.75 -31.44
C ASP A 4 -1.15 7.91 -30.38
N THR A 5 -1.45 6.68 -30.73
CA THR A 5 -2.08 5.72 -29.81
C THR A 5 -0.95 5.27 -28.91
N GLN A 6 -0.62 6.08 -27.91
CA GLN A 6 0.33 5.73 -26.86
C GLN A 6 -0.05 4.34 -26.36
N ARG A 7 0.80 3.36 -26.68
CA ARG A 7 0.64 1.97 -26.28
C ARG A 7 0.64 1.96 -24.76
N LYS A 8 -0.53 1.78 -24.16
CA LYS A 8 -0.65 1.69 -22.70
C LYS A 8 0.18 0.51 -22.21
N GLN A 9 1.30 0.79 -21.56
CA GLN A 9 2.20 -0.24 -21.03
C GLN A 9 1.64 -0.77 -19.71
N GLN A 10 1.72 -2.08 -19.49
CA GLN A 10 1.36 -2.68 -18.21
C GLN A 10 2.38 -2.26 -17.14
N PHE A 11 1.90 -1.90 -15.96
CA PHE A 11 2.75 -1.51 -14.85
C PHE A 11 3.48 -2.72 -14.23
N GLU A 12 4.80 -2.77 -14.37
CA GLU A 12 5.64 -3.92 -13.98
C GLU A 12 6.05 -3.98 -12.51
N HIS A 13 5.74 -2.93 -11.74
CA HIS A 13 6.06 -2.81 -10.32
C HIS A 13 4.84 -3.11 -9.42
N GLN A 14 3.76 -3.65 -9.99
CA GLN A 14 2.62 -4.13 -9.22
C GLN A 14 3.01 -5.39 -8.42
N VAL A 15 3.09 -5.27 -7.10
CA VAL A 15 3.44 -6.39 -6.21
C VAL A 15 2.23 -7.14 -5.65
N ALA A 16 1.05 -6.52 -5.69
CA ALA A 16 -0.21 -7.07 -5.22
C ALA A 16 -1.41 -6.60 -6.07
N GLY A 17 -2.56 -7.23 -5.85
CA GLY A 17 -3.76 -7.02 -6.66
C GLY A 17 -3.74 -7.83 -7.97
N HIS A 18 -4.89 -7.85 -8.65
CA HIS A 18 -5.07 -8.55 -9.93
C HIS A 18 -5.51 -7.62 -11.06
N ASP A 19 -5.80 -6.36 -10.74
CA ASP A 19 -6.30 -5.40 -11.70
C ASP A 19 -5.15 -4.86 -12.55
N THR A 20 -5.38 -4.78 -13.86
CA THR A 20 -4.37 -4.32 -14.80
C THR A 20 -4.18 -2.81 -14.69
N ILE A 21 -3.10 -2.39 -14.01
CA ILE A 21 -2.68 -1.00 -13.96
C ILE A 21 -1.91 -0.66 -15.24
N GLN A 22 -2.25 0.47 -15.84
CA GLN A 22 -1.63 0.97 -17.07
C GLN A 22 -0.79 2.20 -16.79
N VAL A 23 0.40 2.28 -17.37
CA VAL A 23 1.21 3.50 -17.38
C VAL A 23 0.68 4.41 -18.48
N LEU A 24 0.31 5.65 -18.12
CA LEU A 24 -0.09 6.68 -19.08
C LEU A 24 1.11 7.48 -19.56
N ASP A 25 1.92 7.94 -18.61
CA ASP A 25 3.21 8.58 -18.82
C ASP A 25 4.13 8.23 -17.65
N SER A 26 5.38 8.70 -17.68
CA SER A 26 6.35 8.38 -16.62
C SER A 26 5.83 8.71 -15.21
N GLY A 27 5.03 9.78 -15.06
CA GLY A 27 4.53 10.26 -13.78
C GLY A 27 3.09 9.84 -13.44
N LYS A 28 2.36 9.14 -14.33
CA LYS A 28 0.93 8.84 -14.13
C LYS A 28 0.55 7.40 -14.45
N LEU A 29 -0.24 6.82 -13.55
CA LEU A 29 -0.87 5.51 -13.67
C LEU A 29 -2.38 5.65 -13.87
N CYS A 30 -2.95 4.76 -14.66
CA CYS A 30 -4.38 4.58 -14.84
C CYS A 30 -4.77 3.22 -14.24
N LYS A 31 -5.64 3.25 -13.24
CA LYS A 31 -6.14 2.04 -12.54
C LYS A 31 -7.65 1.91 -12.79
N PRO A 32 -8.13 0.76 -13.31
CA PRO A 32 -9.56 0.43 -13.28
C PRO A 32 -10.09 0.48 -11.85
N SER A 33 -11.22 1.15 -11.62
CA SER A 33 -11.62 1.51 -10.26
C SER A 33 -13.14 1.68 -10.11
N THR A 34 -13.57 1.88 -8.86
CA THR A 34 -14.97 2.10 -8.49
C THR A 34 -15.20 3.58 -8.16
N SER A 35 -16.46 4.01 -8.20
CA SER A 35 -16.85 5.36 -7.76
C SER A 35 -16.47 5.62 -6.30
N ILE A 36 -16.48 4.57 -5.45
CA ILE A 36 -16.07 4.65 -4.04
C ILE A 36 -14.59 5.03 -3.93
N GLU A 37 -13.70 4.28 -4.60
CA GLU A 37 -12.27 4.56 -4.53
C GLU A 37 -11.94 5.94 -5.14
N SER A 38 -12.58 6.30 -6.25
CA SER A 38 -12.46 7.63 -6.85
C SER A 38 -12.89 8.74 -5.89
N ALA A 39 -14.03 8.60 -5.23
CA ALA A 39 -14.53 9.60 -4.28
C ALA A 39 -13.60 9.72 -3.06
N PHE A 40 -13.07 8.59 -2.57
CA PHE A 40 -12.12 8.57 -1.47
C PHE A 40 -10.83 9.31 -1.83
N TYR A 41 -10.24 9.04 -3.00
CA TYR A 41 -9.04 9.76 -3.45
C TYR A 41 -9.30 11.26 -3.57
N GLY A 42 -10.42 11.66 -4.16
CA GLY A 42 -10.79 13.07 -4.33
C GLY A 42 -10.95 13.80 -3.00
N ALA A 43 -11.74 13.25 -2.08
CA ALA A 43 -11.96 13.86 -0.76
C ALA A 43 -10.71 13.81 0.12
N GLY A 44 -9.95 12.71 0.06
CA GLY A 44 -8.79 12.48 0.91
C GLY A 44 -7.65 13.46 0.71
N GLN A 45 -7.48 14.04 -0.49
CA GLN A 45 -6.40 15.00 -0.78
C GLN A 45 -6.42 16.21 0.17
N THR A 46 -7.58 16.63 0.67
CA THR A 46 -7.75 17.82 1.52
C THR A 46 -7.91 17.49 3.00
N THR A 47 -7.64 16.26 3.40
CA THR A 47 -7.72 15.79 4.80
C THR A 47 -6.32 15.62 5.38
N PRO A 48 -6.17 15.40 6.70
CA PRO A 48 -4.87 15.06 7.29
C PRO A 48 -4.17 13.87 6.64
N ILE A 49 -4.89 12.92 6.01
CA ILE A 49 -4.25 11.81 5.29
C ILE A 49 -3.75 12.17 3.88
N GLY A 50 -4.06 13.37 3.36
CA GLY A 50 -3.71 13.79 2.00
C GLY A 50 -2.24 13.60 1.61
N PRO A 51 -1.26 13.99 2.46
CA PRO A 51 0.17 13.76 2.19
C PRO A 51 0.57 12.27 2.04
N TRP A 52 -0.26 11.37 2.56
CA TRP A 52 -0.05 9.92 2.51
C TRP A 52 -0.76 9.26 1.33
N LEU A 53 -1.49 10.01 0.50
CA LEU A 53 -2.11 9.52 -0.73
C LEU A 53 -1.20 9.81 -1.93
N ALA A 54 -1.31 8.98 -2.97
CA ALA A 54 -0.84 9.38 -4.29
C ALA A 54 -1.63 10.60 -4.76
N LYS A 55 -0.97 11.53 -5.48
CA LYS A 55 -1.69 12.64 -6.08
C LYS A 55 -2.76 12.11 -7.05
N TYR A 56 -3.98 12.60 -6.86
CA TYR A 56 -5.13 12.23 -7.66
C TYR A 56 -5.37 13.24 -8.77
N TYR A 57 -5.41 12.77 -10.02
CA TYR A 57 -5.57 13.62 -11.21
C TYR A 57 -6.99 13.57 -11.80
N GLY A 58 -7.91 12.82 -11.20
CA GLY A 58 -9.29 12.68 -11.65
C GLY A 58 -9.61 11.28 -12.17
N THR A 59 -10.74 11.18 -12.88
CA THR A 59 -11.24 9.93 -13.46
C THR A 59 -11.18 9.91 -14.98
N GLY A 60 -11.24 8.71 -15.53
CA GLY A 60 -11.52 8.45 -16.95
C GLY A 60 -12.64 7.42 -17.13
N ALA A 61 -13.15 7.31 -18.35
CA ALA A 61 -14.06 6.24 -18.72
C ALA A 61 -13.33 4.89 -18.76
N TYR A 62 -13.99 3.84 -18.28
CA TYR A 62 -13.49 2.47 -18.35
C TYR A 62 -14.63 1.51 -18.65
N THR A 63 -14.45 0.65 -19.65
CA THR A 63 -15.46 -0.32 -20.11
C THR A 63 -14.91 -1.74 -20.24
N GLY A 64 -13.70 -1.99 -19.72
CA GLY A 64 -13.00 -3.27 -19.90
C GLY A 64 -13.49 -4.40 -19.00
N ASP A 65 -14.18 -4.08 -17.91
CA ASP A 65 -14.66 -5.04 -16.92
C ASP A 65 -15.83 -4.42 -16.14
N ALA A 66 -16.95 -5.14 -16.04
CA ALA A 66 -18.19 -4.68 -15.41
C ALA A 66 -18.07 -4.47 -13.89
N ARG A 67 -17.00 -4.96 -13.24
CA ARG A 67 -16.71 -4.72 -11.83
C ARG A 67 -16.33 -3.25 -11.56
N PHE A 68 -15.86 -2.53 -12.58
CA PHE A 68 -15.38 -1.17 -12.47
C PHE A 68 -16.34 -0.20 -13.14
N THR A 69 -16.55 0.95 -12.50
CA THR A 69 -17.44 2.00 -13.01
C THR A 69 -16.67 3.15 -13.65
N CYS A 70 -15.34 3.21 -13.43
CA CYS A 70 -14.46 4.24 -13.99
C CYS A 70 -13.00 3.75 -13.99
N SER A 71 -12.10 4.59 -14.49
CA SER A 71 -10.69 4.53 -14.12
C SER A 71 -10.33 5.75 -13.28
N ILE A 72 -9.30 5.61 -12.45
CA ILE A 72 -8.67 6.72 -11.73
C ILE A 72 -7.27 6.95 -12.27
N ILE A 73 -6.87 8.23 -12.33
CA ILE A 73 -5.53 8.65 -12.72
C ILE A 73 -4.77 9.08 -11.46
N LEU A 74 -3.68 8.37 -11.17
CA LEU A 74 -2.88 8.55 -9.97
C LEU A 74 -1.43 8.85 -10.32
N GLU A 75 -0.73 9.48 -9.40
CA GLU A 75 0.73 9.60 -9.44
C GLU A 75 1.41 8.24 -9.52
N ASN A 76 2.42 8.14 -10.37
CA ASN A 76 3.31 7.00 -10.42
C ASN A 76 4.38 7.11 -9.31
N LEU A 77 4.08 6.56 -8.14
CA LEU A 77 4.93 6.62 -6.95
C LEU A 77 6.32 5.99 -7.13
N VAL A 78 6.47 5.04 -8.05
CA VAL A 78 7.77 4.36 -8.31
C VAL A 78 8.62 5.08 -9.35
N SER A 79 8.04 5.99 -10.15
CA SER A 79 8.77 6.67 -11.22
C SER A 79 10.06 7.41 -10.80
N PRO A 80 10.19 7.91 -9.57
CA PRO A 80 11.44 8.54 -9.13
C PRO A 80 12.56 7.55 -8.78
N TYR A 81 12.26 6.25 -8.67
CA TYR A 81 13.20 5.21 -8.25
C TYR A 81 13.72 4.42 -9.46
N THR A 82 15.02 4.17 -9.49
CA THR A 82 15.67 3.35 -10.52
C THR A 82 15.50 1.87 -10.23
N HIS A 83 15.74 1.45 -8.97
CA HIS A 83 15.52 0.08 -8.51
C HIS A 83 14.56 0.08 -7.31
N PRO A 84 13.25 0.30 -7.55
CA PRO A 84 12.30 0.40 -6.45
C PRO A 84 12.19 -0.93 -5.71
N CYS A 85 12.46 -0.86 -4.41
CA CYS A 85 12.07 -1.87 -3.44
C CYS A 85 10.69 -1.51 -2.89
N ILE A 86 9.74 -2.43 -2.99
CA ILE A 86 8.31 -2.20 -2.71
C ILE A 86 7.79 -3.27 -1.76
N ALA A 87 7.07 -2.87 -0.72
CA ALA A 87 6.25 -3.77 0.10
C ALA A 87 4.82 -3.24 0.20
N ASP A 88 3.86 -4.11 -0.12
CA ASP A 88 2.43 -3.88 0.09
C ASP A 88 2.01 -4.59 1.38
N ILE A 89 1.66 -3.78 2.39
CA ILE A 89 1.22 -4.25 3.70
C ILE A 89 -0.24 -3.88 3.89
N LYS A 90 -1.14 -4.85 3.84
CA LYS A 90 -2.55 -4.60 4.12
C LYS A 90 -2.75 -4.37 5.61
N ILE A 91 -3.57 -3.39 5.96
CA ILE A 91 -3.86 -2.99 7.34
C ILE A 91 -5.33 -3.22 7.71
N GLY A 92 -5.60 -3.33 9.01
CA GLY A 92 -6.91 -3.57 9.58
C GLY A 92 -7.10 -5.01 10.09
N THR A 93 -7.81 -5.13 11.22
CA THR A 93 -8.31 -6.41 11.76
C THR A 93 -9.61 -6.85 11.07
N ARG A 94 -10.33 -5.89 10.47
CA ARG A 94 -11.56 -6.10 9.70
C ARG A 94 -11.31 -5.82 8.22
N LEU A 95 -11.65 -6.80 7.37
CA LEU A 95 -11.32 -6.78 5.92
C LEU A 95 -12.54 -6.56 5.01
N TYR A 96 -13.69 -6.19 5.58
CA TYR A 96 -14.95 -6.00 4.89
C TYR A 96 -15.59 -4.66 5.27
N SER A 97 -16.28 -4.03 4.32
CA SER A 97 -17.06 -2.79 4.54
C SER A 97 -18.33 -3.05 5.34
N ASP A 98 -18.97 -2.01 5.87
CA ASP A 98 -20.21 -2.10 6.66
C ASP A 98 -21.34 -2.81 5.92
N ASP A 99 -21.51 -2.47 4.65
CA ASP A 99 -22.57 -3.02 3.80
C ASP A 99 -22.17 -4.32 3.07
N ALA A 100 -21.09 -4.98 3.48
CA ALA A 100 -20.68 -6.24 2.85
C ALA A 100 -21.76 -7.33 3.07
N PRO A 101 -22.13 -8.12 2.04
CA PRO A 101 -23.04 -9.25 2.21
C PRO A 101 -22.50 -10.29 3.19
N ASP A 102 -23.37 -11.00 3.90
CA ASP A 102 -22.98 -11.93 4.98
C ASP A 102 -21.99 -13.01 4.53
N ALA A 103 -22.18 -13.57 3.33
CA ALA A 103 -21.23 -14.52 2.76
C ALA A 103 -19.84 -13.91 2.54
N LYS A 104 -19.76 -12.62 2.16
CA LYS A 104 -18.49 -11.89 2.03
C LYS A 104 -17.90 -11.59 3.40
N LYS A 105 -18.72 -11.22 4.39
CA LYS A 105 -18.28 -10.99 5.78
C LYS A 105 -17.63 -12.24 6.37
N ALA A 106 -18.34 -13.38 6.35
CA ALA A 106 -17.83 -14.66 6.85
C ALA A 106 -16.50 -15.07 6.20
N ARG A 107 -16.36 -14.91 4.88
CA ARG A 107 -15.11 -15.20 4.17
C ARG A 107 -13.97 -14.28 4.59
N MET A 108 -14.25 -12.99 4.81
CA MET A 108 -13.26 -12.00 5.21
C MET A 108 -12.85 -12.16 6.68
N GLU A 109 -13.77 -12.55 7.56
CA GLU A 109 -13.49 -12.92 8.94
C GLU A 109 -12.61 -14.15 9.03
N GLU A 110 -12.92 -15.18 8.24
CA GLU A 110 -12.07 -16.37 8.16
C GLU A 110 -10.66 -16.01 7.66
N GLN A 111 -10.55 -15.16 6.64
CA GLN A 111 -9.25 -14.69 6.16
C GLN A 111 -8.50 -13.88 7.23
N ALA A 112 -9.17 -13.03 8.00
CA ALA A 112 -8.55 -12.31 9.08
C ALA A 112 -8.04 -13.28 10.15
N ARG A 113 -8.85 -14.27 10.53
CA ARG A 113 -8.52 -15.31 11.51
C ARG A 113 -7.36 -16.21 11.07
N SER A 114 -7.29 -16.55 9.79
CA SER A 114 -6.29 -17.47 9.23
C SER A 114 -4.99 -16.77 8.81
N THR A 115 -4.85 -15.47 9.06
CA THR A 115 -3.65 -14.69 8.71
C THR A 115 -3.24 -13.80 9.87
N THR A 116 -2.12 -13.11 9.75
CA THR A 116 -1.68 -12.13 10.74
C THR A 116 -2.63 -10.93 10.88
N SER A 117 -3.52 -10.67 9.90
CA SER A 117 -4.46 -9.55 9.97
C SER A 117 -5.32 -9.57 11.23
N GLY A 118 -5.83 -10.73 11.66
CA GLY A 118 -6.69 -10.82 12.83
C GLY A 118 -5.97 -10.53 14.15
N SER A 119 -4.72 -10.96 14.30
CA SER A 119 -3.96 -10.86 15.55
C SER A 119 -3.04 -9.64 15.63
N THR A 120 -2.56 -9.13 14.49
CA THR A 120 -1.62 -8.00 14.42
C THR A 120 -2.19 -6.78 13.70
N GLY A 121 -3.38 -6.89 13.10
CA GLY A 121 -3.97 -5.81 12.31
C GLY A 121 -3.24 -5.55 10.99
N MET A 122 -2.33 -6.43 10.57
CA MET A 122 -1.60 -6.28 9.31
C MET A 122 -1.23 -7.61 8.67
N ARG A 123 -1.04 -7.63 7.34
CA ARG A 123 -0.40 -8.74 6.63
C ARG A 123 0.40 -8.28 5.43
N VAL A 124 1.47 -9.00 5.11
CA VAL A 124 2.23 -8.81 3.86
C VAL A 124 1.39 -9.32 2.69
N CYS A 125 1.19 -8.51 1.66
CA CYS A 125 0.48 -8.89 0.44
C CYS A 125 1.41 -9.15 -0.75
N GLY A 126 2.55 -8.45 -0.78
CA GLY A 126 3.59 -8.65 -1.77
C GLY A 126 4.83 -7.83 -1.45
N ILE A 127 6.00 -8.35 -1.79
CA ILE A 127 7.30 -7.67 -1.66
C ILE A 127 8.05 -7.87 -2.97
N LYS A 128 8.65 -6.81 -3.49
CA LYS A 128 9.66 -6.84 -4.56
C LYS A 128 10.86 -6.07 -4.07
N VAL A 129 12.02 -6.71 -3.96
CA VAL A 129 13.23 -6.09 -3.41
C VAL A 129 14.37 -6.28 -4.40
N TYR A 130 15.10 -5.20 -4.66
CA TYR A 130 16.36 -5.21 -5.39
C TYR A 130 17.51 -5.20 -4.38
N ASP A 131 18.37 -6.21 -4.44
CA ASP A 131 19.49 -6.40 -3.51
C ASP A 131 20.63 -7.10 -4.23
N ALA A 132 21.83 -6.50 -4.19
CA ALA A 132 23.03 -7.03 -4.84
C ALA A 132 22.80 -7.44 -6.31
N GLU A 133 22.20 -6.56 -7.11
CA GLU A 133 21.90 -6.77 -8.54
C GLU A 133 20.85 -7.86 -8.83
N VAL A 134 20.17 -8.36 -7.79
CA VAL A 134 19.13 -9.39 -7.91
C VAL A 134 17.79 -8.85 -7.44
N VAL A 135 16.75 -9.08 -8.24
CA VAL A 135 15.36 -8.82 -7.83
C VAL A 135 14.77 -10.09 -7.22
N LYS A 136 14.30 -9.99 -5.98
CA LYS A 136 13.56 -11.05 -5.27
C LYS A 136 12.11 -10.61 -5.12
N THR A 137 11.17 -11.53 -5.38
CA THR A 137 9.73 -11.28 -5.23
C THR A 137 9.13 -12.29 -4.27
N TYR A 138 8.32 -11.79 -3.34
CA TYR A 138 7.57 -12.59 -2.38
C TYR A 138 6.09 -12.24 -2.53
N ASP A 139 5.27 -13.24 -2.81
CA ASP A 139 3.88 -13.04 -3.20
C ASP A 139 2.90 -13.13 -2.02
N LYS A 140 1.60 -13.16 -2.34
CA LYS A 140 0.54 -13.34 -1.37
C LYS A 140 0.61 -14.68 -0.62
N ALA A 141 1.20 -15.73 -1.21
CA ALA A 141 1.32 -17.03 -0.56
C ALA A 141 2.38 -16.97 0.53
N PHE A 142 3.52 -16.32 0.24
CA PHE A 142 4.52 -15.98 1.26
C PHE A 142 3.88 -15.21 2.42
N GLY A 143 3.19 -14.10 2.12
CA GLY A 143 2.57 -13.29 3.17
C GLY A 143 1.54 -14.02 4.03
N ARG A 144 0.82 -14.99 3.45
CA ARG A 144 -0.15 -15.85 4.17
C ARG A 144 0.50 -16.96 5.00
N SER A 145 1.74 -17.34 4.70
CA SER A 145 2.49 -18.31 5.49
C SER A 145 3.09 -17.73 6.78
N LEU A 146 3.15 -16.40 6.89
CA LEU A 146 3.67 -15.73 8.07
C LEU A 146 2.72 -15.86 9.26
N THR A 147 3.31 -15.97 10.44
CA THR A 147 2.65 -15.96 11.74
C THR A 147 3.06 -14.70 12.50
N PRO A 148 2.41 -14.35 13.62
CA PRO A 148 2.86 -13.21 14.44
C PRO A 148 4.35 -13.29 14.82
N ASP A 149 4.86 -14.50 15.10
CA ASP A 149 6.25 -14.72 15.49
C ASP A 149 7.23 -14.56 14.33
N THR A 150 6.84 -14.97 13.11
CA THR A 150 7.69 -14.91 11.91
C THR A 150 7.50 -13.64 11.09
N LEU A 151 6.54 -12.78 11.45
CA LEU A 151 6.22 -11.56 10.70
C LEU A 151 7.43 -10.60 10.61
N ILE A 152 8.26 -10.54 11.65
CA ILE A 152 9.49 -9.73 11.62
C ILE A 152 10.49 -10.23 10.57
N ASP A 153 10.65 -11.54 10.44
CA ASP A 153 11.50 -12.14 9.41
C ASP A 153 10.89 -11.94 8.02
N GLY A 154 9.56 -11.97 7.94
CA GLY A 154 8.81 -11.59 6.75
C GLY A 154 9.03 -10.14 6.31
N LEU A 155 9.31 -9.21 7.23
CA LEU A 155 9.68 -7.83 6.90
C LEU A 155 11.19 -7.68 6.66
N ARG A 156 12.01 -8.53 7.27
CA ARG A 156 13.47 -8.55 7.06
C ARG A 156 13.84 -8.84 5.61
N VAL A 157 13.03 -9.60 4.85
CA VAL A 157 13.29 -9.79 3.41
C VAL A 157 13.10 -8.51 2.59
N PHE A 158 12.25 -7.57 3.03
CA PHE A 158 12.08 -6.26 2.39
C PHE A 158 13.25 -5.31 2.68
N LEU A 159 13.88 -5.47 3.84
CA LEU A 159 15.02 -4.67 4.30
C LEU A 159 16.26 -5.56 4.43
N PRO A 160 16.94 -5.95 3.34
CA PRO A 160 18.14 -6.77 3.44
C PRO A 160 19.23 -6.10 4.28
N PRO A 161 20.24 -6.85 4.77
CA PRO A 161 21.33 -6.30 5.59
C PRO A 161 22.12 -5.17 4.91
N SER A 162 22.10 -5.11 3.58
CA SER A 162 22.71 -4.07 2.75
C SER A 162 22.04 -2.70 2.87
N VAL A 163 20.78 -2.65 3.35
CA VAL A 163 20.00 -1.41 3.49
C VAL A 163 20.57 -0.52 4.60
N ASP A 164 20.74 0.75 4.27
CA ASP A 164 21.25 1.76 5.19
C ASP A 164 20.31 2.00 6.39
N LEU A 165 20.88 2.25 7.56
CA LEU A 165 20.10 2.53 8.77
C LEU A 165 19.27 3.81 8.68
N GLY A 166 19.69 4.78 7.85
CA GLY A 166 18.93 5.97 7.52
C GLY A 166 17.60 5.65 6.84
N ILE A 167 17.55 4.60 5.98
CA ILE A 167 16.30 4.15 5.36
C ILE A 167 15.35 3.58 6.42
N LEU A 168 15.85 2.74 7.34
CA LEU A 168 15.04 2.22 8.44
C LEU A 168 14.53 3.35 9.35
N ARG A 169 15.38 4.31 9.71
CA ARG A 169 15.00 5.49 10.50
C ARG A 169 13.94 6.33 9.78
N ALA A 170 14.08 6.54 8.47
CA ALA A 170 13.10 7.26 7.67
C ALA A 170 11.74 6.55 7.67
N PHE A 171 11.70 5.22 7.51
CA PHE A 171 10.44 4.48 7.59
C PHE A 171 9.78 4.59 8.97
N VAL A 172 10.54 4.49 10.07
CA VAL A 172 9.99 4.70 11.42
C VAL A 172 9.39 6.10 11.54
N SER A 173 10.08 7.13 11.05
CA SER A 173 9.58 8.51 11.05
C SER A 173 8.30 8.68 10.22
N GLU A 174 8.29 8.18 8.98
CA GLU A 174 7.16 8.25 8.05
C GLU A 174 5.94 7.50 8.60
N LEU A 175 6.13 6.28 9.14
CA LEU A 175 5.04 5.50 9.72
C LEU A 175 4.43 6.19 10.95
N ASN A 176 5.25 6.82 11.79
CA ASN A 176 4.76 7.63 12.92
C ASN A 176 3.96 8.85 12.43
N GLY A 177 4.40 9.49 11.35
CA GLY A 177 3.67 10.55 10.67
C GLY A 177 2.30 10.08 10.17
N LEU A 178 2.28 8.97 9.43
CA LEU A 178 1.06 8.35 8.91
C LEU A 178 0.08 8.03 10.04
N ARG A 179 0.56 7.36 11.09
CA ARG A 179 -0.26 7.03 12.26
C ARG A 179 -0.91 8.29 12.80
N ARG A 180 -0.08 9.29 13.13
CA ARG A 180 -0.52 10.54 13.77
C ARG A 180 -1.60 11.23 12.94
N ASP A 181 -1.46 11.24 11.63
CA ASP A 181 -2.38 11.91 10.71
C ASP A 181 -3.65 11.11 10.47
N LEU A 182 -3.57 9.79 10.32
CA LEU A 182 -4.74 8.91 10.23
C LEU A 182 -5.63 9.03 11.46
N ALA A 183 -5.03 9.12 12.65
CA ALA A 183 -5.74 9.30 13.92
C ALA A 183 -6.46 10.66 14.05
N ARG A 184 -6.21 11.61 13.15
CA ARG A 184 -6.94 12.90 13.08
C ARG A 184 -7.98 12.92 11.95
N THR A 185 -8.33 11.77 11.39
CA THR A 185 -9.33 11.65 10.33
C THR A 185 -10.44 10.71 10.72
N THR A 186 -11.57 10.87 10.05
CA THR A 186 -12.70 9.96 10.12
C THR A 186 -12.65 8.92 9.01
N ALA A 187 -11.47 8.72 8.39
CA ALA A 187 -11.29 7.72 7.36
C ALA A 187 -11.50 6.32 7.95
N ARG A 188 -12.17 5.46 7.20
CA ARG A 188 -12.26 4.02 7.39
C ARG A 188 -11.59 3.37 6.20
N VAL A 189 -10.48 2.69 6.41
CA VAL A 189 -9.58 2.21 5.37
C VAL A 189 -9.61 0.68 5.27
N TYR A 190 -10.82 0.13 5.14
CA TYR A 190 -11.02 -1.31 5.10
C TYR A 190 -10.32 -1.97 3.93
N SER A 191 -9.49 -2.97 4.23
CA SER A 191 -8.70 -3.69 3.23
C SER A 191 -7.74 -2.80 2.42
N ALA A 192 -7.45 -1.58 2.89
CA ALA A 192 -6.42 -0.73 2.30
C ALA A 192 -5.02 -1.25 2.68
N SER A 193 -4.02 -0.77 1.97
CA SER A 193 -2.62 -1.10 2.24
C SER A 193 -1.78 0.13 2.53
N VAL A 194 -0.76 -0.07 3.37
CA VAL A 194 0.42 0.79 3.47
C VAL A 194 1.45 0.26 2.48
N LEU A 195 1.73 1.05 1.45
CA LEU A 195 2.77 0.83 0.47
C LEU A 195 4.06 1.47 0.98
N LEU A 196 5.11 0.66 1.12
CA LEU A 196 6.46 1.09 1.51
C LEU A 196 7.36 1.05 0.29
N LEU A 197 8.07 2.14 0.02
CA LEU A 197 8.98 2.25 -1.13
C LEU A 197 10.34 2.80 -0.70
N TYR A 198 11.42 2.27 -1.27
CA TYR A 198 12.75 2.89 -1.20
C TYR A 198 13.59 2.50 -2.42
N GLU A 199 14.69 3.23 -2.64
CA GLU A 199 15.66 2.92 -3.68
C GLU A 199 16.60 1.78 -3.23
N GLY A 200 16.63 0.67 -3.97
CA GLY A 200 17.48 -0.47 -3.66
C GLY A 200 18.96 -0.24 -3.98
N ALA A 201 19.27 0.57 -5.01
CA ALA A 201 20.65 0.90 -5.35
C ALA A 201 21.17 2.08 -4.50
N ARG A 202 22.34 1.92 -3.87
CA ARG A 202 22.95 3.04 -3.13
C ARG A 202 23.31 4.16 -4.11
N CYS A 203 22.67 5.31 -3.95
CA CYS A 203 22.96 6.53 -4.70
C CYS A 203 22.80 7.73 -3.77
N GLU A 204 23.73 8.69 -3.80
CA GLU A 204 23.63 9.92 -2.98
C GLU A 204 22.44 10.80 -3.38
N ALA A 205 22.01 10.70 -4.64
CA ALA A 205 20.82 11.37 -5.17
C ALA A 205 19.55 10.48 -5.07
N ALA A 206 19.60 9.38 -4.31
CA ALA A 206 18.46 8.49 -4.16
C ALA A 206 17.26 9.20 -3.52
N GLU A 207 16.07 8.95 -4.07
CA GLU A 207 14.83 9.39 -3.48
C GLU A 207 14.63 8.82 -2.08
N ALA A 208 14.15 9.67 -1.17
CA ALA A 208 13.87 9.26 0.20
C ALA A 208 12.83 8.12 0.22
N PRO A 209 12.87 7.23 1.23
CA PRO A 209 11.82 6.24 1.42
C PRO A 209 10.44 6.89 1.54
N LYS A 210 9.41 6.25 0.98
CA LYS A 210 8.04 6.75 1.00
C LYS A 210 7.10 5.73 1.65
N VAL A 211 6.15 6.25 2.41
CA VAL A 211 5.00 5.51 2.94
C VAL A 211 3.74 6.10 2.34
N ARG A 212 2.89 5.27 1.72
CA ARG A 212 1.62 5.71 1.12
C ARG A 212 0.48 4.78 1.45
N LEU A 213 -0.72 5.31 1.64
CA LEU A 213 -1.95 4.54 1.68
C LEU A 213 -2.46 4.31 0.26
N ILE A 214 -2.89 3.09 -0.04
CA ILE A 214 -3.45 2.69 -1.33
C ILE A 214 -4.67 1.75 -1.17
N ASP A 215 -5.36 1.50 -2.28
CA ASP A 215 -6.48 0.55 -2.41
C ASP A 215 -7.74 0.88 -1.59
N PHE A 216 -8.45 1.94 -1.99
CA PHE A 216 -9.60 2.49 -1.26
C PHE A 216 -10.97 2.02 -1.76
N ALA A 217 -11.03 0.88 -2.45
CA ALA A 217 -12.28 0.35 -3.02
C ALA A 217 -13.37 0.03 -1.99
N HIS A 218 -13.00 -0.08 -0.71
CA HIS A 218 -13.91 -0.34 0.42
C HIS A 218 -13.79 0.71 1.52
N SER A 219 -13.16 1.86 1.22
CA SER A 219 -12.87 2.90 2.19
C SER A 219 -13.83 4.08 2.04
N HIS A 220 -14.11 4.75 3.14
CA HIS A 220 -15.00 5.92 3.17
C HIS A 220 -14.64 6.83 4.36
N PHE A 221 -15.25 8.02 4.41
CA PHE A 221 -15.15 8.91 5.56
C PHE A 221 -16.45 8.81 6.39
N ALA A 222 -16.34 8.34 7.63
CA ALA A 222 -17.50 8.01 8.47
C ALA A 222 -18.11 9.21 9.22
N GLY A 223 -17.53 10.42 9.09
CA GLY A 223 -17.98 11.63 9.78
C GLY A 223 -17.58 11.73 11.26
N GLU A 224 -17.39 10.60 11.96
CA GLU A 224 -16.91 10.54 13.35
C GLU A 224 -16.02 9.33 13.62
N GLY A 225 -15.27 9.38 14.73
CA GLY A 225 -14.39 8.29 15.20
C GLY A 225 -13.19 7.98 14.28
N VAL A 226 -12.31 7.10 14.73
CA VAL A 226 -11.11 6.65 13.98
C VAL A 226 -11.24 5.19 13.57
N ASP A 227 -10.43 4.77 12.60
CA ASP A 227 -10.27 3.35 12.26
C ASP A 227 -9.28 2.68 13.22
N GLU A 228 -9.78 2.18 14.34
CA GLU A 228 -8.96 1.54 15.37
C GLU A 228 -8.20 0.31 14.86
N GLY A 229 -8.81 -0.46 13.94
CA GLY A 229 -8.17 -1.63 13.35
C GLY A 229 -6.99 -1.26 12.46
N ALA A 230 -7.12 -0.21 11.66
CA ALA A 230 -6.03 0.32 10.85
C ALA A 230 -4.91 0.90 11.72
N LEU A 231 -5.26 1.67 12.76
CA LEU A 231 -4.29 2.23 13.70
C LEU A 231 -3.53 1.13 14.46
N PHE A 232 -4.22 0.08 14.91
CA PHE A 232 -3.59 -1.09 15.53
C PHE A 232 -2.58 -1.77 14.60
N GLY A 233 -2.93 -1.94 13.31
CA GLY A 233 -2.03 -2.47 12.29
C GLY A 233 -0.77 -1.62 12.10
N ILE A 234 -0.95 -0.30 12.00
CA ILE A 234 0.17 0.65 11.83
C ILE A 234 1.05 0.69 13.10
N ASP A 235 0.46 0.67 14.29
CA ASP A 235 1.21 0.62 15.56
C ASP A 235 2.08 -0.64 15.64
N ASN A 236 1.57 -1.81 15.21
CA ASN A 236 2.38 -3.02 15.14
C ASN A 236 3.47 -2.95 14.06
N LEU A 237 3.17 -2.35 12.90
CA LEU A 237 4.17 -2.13 11.85
C LEU A 237 5.32 -1.24 12.35
N ILE A 238 5.01 -0.15 13.06
CA ILE A 238 6.00 0.73 13.69
C ILE A 238 6.89 -0.06 14.65
N ARG A 239 6.29 -0.82 15.58
CA ARG A 239 7.06 -1.64 16.54
C ARG A 239 8.01 -2.63 15.86
N LEU A 240 7.56 -3.25 14.76
CA LEU A 240 8.41 -4.18 14.00
C LEU A 240 9.58 -3.44 13.33
N PHE A 241 9.35 -2.27 12.76
CA PHE A 241 10.41 -1.45 12.15
C PHE A 241 11.38 -0.89 13.21
N GLU A 242 10.89 -0.49 14.38
CA GLU A 242 11.72 -0.08 15.52
C GLU A 242 12.59 -1.23 16.02
N LYS A 243 12.03 -2.44 16.13
CA LYS A 243 12.79 -3.64 16.50
C LYS A 243 13.87 -3.97 15.46
N LEU A 244 13.53 -3.94 14.17
CA LEU A 244 14.49 -4.13 13.08
C LEU A 244 15.61 -3.09 13.08
N LEU A 245 15.30 -1.84 13.44
CA LEU A 245 16.27 -0.78 13.58
C LEU A 245 17.19 -1.03 14.79
N HIS A 246 16.63 -1.38 15.94
CA HIS A 246 17.38 -1.64 17.16
C HIS A 246 18.34 -2.83 17.02
N GLU A 247 17.92 -3.90 16.33
CA GLU A 247 18.76 -5.08 16.06
C GLU A 247 19.99 -4.80 15.17
N ARG A 248 20.06 -3.62 14.54
CA ARG A 248 21.17 -3.22 13.65
C ARG A 248 21.98 -2.01 14.17
N MET A 249 21.63 -1.48 15.33
CA MET A 249 22.39 -0.42 16.01
C MET A 249 23.49 -1.04 16.86
#